data_AF-A0A940WJG6-F1
#
_entry.id   AF-A0A940WJG6-F1
#
_cell.length_a   1.000
_cell.length_b   1.000
_cell.length_c   1.000
_cell.angle_alpha   90.00
_cell.angle_beta   90.00
_cell.angle_gamma   90.00
#
_symmetry.space_group_name_H-M   'P 1'
#
loop_
_entity.id
_entity.type
_entity.pdbx_description
1 polymer ?
#
loop_
_entity_poly.entity_id
_entity_poly.type
_entity_poly.pdbx_seq_one_letter_code
_entity_poly.pdbx_strand_id
1 'polypeptide(L)' 'MHEPLFSACLRGAGTVIGLARMALQAAAHRRGKDAPLAYPETAYELPVVFGLTDIRVSTLADAGKVLD' A
#
# COMPACT_ATOMS: atom_id res chain seq x y z
N MET A 1 31.10 6.44 2.85
CA MET A 1 30.72 5.24 2.06
C MET A 1 29.23 4.87 2.20
N HIS A 2 28.35 5.74 2.72
CA HIS A 2 26.91 5.41 2.91
C HIS A 2 25.97 6.20 1.99
N GLU A 3 26.43 7.29 1.41
CA GLU A 3 25.63 8.17 0.54
C GLU A 3 25.07 7.48 -0.72
N PRO A 4 25.81 6.59 -1.40
CA PRO A 4 25.26 5.81 -2.53
C PRO A 4 24.15 4.84 -2.10
N LEU A 5 24.26 4.27 -0.89
CA LEU A 5 23.27 3.34 -0.34
C LEU A 5 21.96 4.08 -0.04
N PHE A 6 22.02 5.20 0.68
CA PHE A 6 20.82 5.99 0.97
C PHE A 6 20.13 6.48 -0.30
N SER A 7 20.92 6.93 -1.30
CA SER A 7 20.41 7.33 -2.59
C SER A 7 19.71 6.18 -3.33
N ALA A 8 20.25 4.95 -3.25
CA ALA A 8 19.62 3.76 -3.81
C ALA A 8 18.32 3.40 -3.08
N CYS A 9 18.30 3.45 -1.75
CA CYS A 9 17.10 3.20 -0.95
C CYS A 9 15.97 4.20 -1.29
N LEU A 10 16.27 5.49 -1.40
CA LEU A 10 15.29 6.52 -1.76
C LEU A 10 14.71 6.30 -3.16
N ARG A 11 15.55 5.98 -4.14
CA ARG A 11 15.07 5.64 -5.50
C ARG A 11 14.18 4.41 -5.49
N GLY A 12 14.60 3.35 -4.79
CA GLY A 12 13.82 2.12 -4.67
C GLY A 12 12.46 2.35 -4.00
N ALA A 13 12.43 3.13 -2.92
CA ALA A 13 11.19 3.48 -2.23
C ALA A 13 10.22 4.25 -3.15
N GLY A 14 10.72 5.25 -3.89
CA GLY A 14 9.92 5.97 -4.88
C GLY A 14 9.35 5.06 -5.96
N THR A 15 10.15 4.13 -6.48
CA THR A 15 9.69 3.14 -7.46
C THR A 15 8.58 2.25 -6.89
N VAL A 16 8.75 1.71 -5.68
CA VAL A 16 7.76 0.80 -5.07
C VAL A 16 6.45 1.52 -4.75
N ILE A 17 6.50 2.77 -4.26
CA ILE A 17 5.30 3.59 -4.04
C ILE A 17 4.58 3.85 -5.38
N GLY A 18 5.31 4.16 -6.45
CA GLY A 18 4.74 4.34 -7.78
C GLY A 18 4.02 3.07 -8.29
N LEU A 19 4.67 1.91 -8.17
CA LEU A 19 4.09 0.62 -8.54
C LEU A 19 2.83 0.29 -7.72
N ALA A 20 2.86 0.55 -6.41
CA ALA A 20 1.71 0.33 -5.53
C ALA A 20 0.51 1.22 -5.93
N ARG A 21 0.74 2.51 -6.21
CA ARG A 21 -0.30 3.43 -6.70
C ARG A 21 -0.90 2.96 -8.03
N MET A 22 -0.07 2.56 -8.98
CA MET A 22 -0.53 2.05 -10.27
C MET A 22 -1.38 0.78 -10.11
N ALA A 23 -0.92 -0.18 -9.29
CA ALA A 23 -1.65 -1.42 -9.03
C ALA A 23 -3.01 -1.15 -8.38
N LEU A 24 -3.06 -0.25 -7.39
CA LEU A 24 -4.28 0.13 -6.70
C LEU A 24 -5.28 0.82 -7.64
N GLN A 25 -4.81 1.78 -8.45
CA GLN A 25 -5.64 2.46 -9.44
C GLN A 25 -6.23 1.47 -10.46
N ALA A 26 -5.41 0.55 -10.97
CA ALA A 26 -5.87 -0.48 -11.90
C ALA A 26 -6.90 -1.42 -11.26
N ALA A 27 -6.73 -1.79 -9.99
CA ALA A 27 -7.69 -2.61 -9.26
C ALA A 27 -9.01 -1.85 -9.04
N ALA A 28 -8.94 -0.60 -8.58
CA ALA A 28 -10.11 0.25 -8.34
C ALA A 28 -10.89 0.53 -9.62
N HIS A 29 -10.21 0.71 -10.76
CA HIS A 29 -10.86 0.85 -12.06
C HIS A 29 -11.65 -0.41 -12.46
N ARG A 30 -11.10 -1.60 -12.21
CA ARG A 30 -11.74 -2.88 -12.58
C ARG A 30 -12.84 -3.33 -11.63
N ARG A 31 -12.76 -2.97 -10.34
CA ARG A 31 -13.61 -3.53 -9.28
C ARG A 31 -14.47 -2.50 -8.54
N GLY A 32 -14.23 -1.21 -8.75
CA GLY A 32 -14.81 -0.13 -7.96
C GLY A 32 -14.00 0.16 -6.68
N LYS A 33 -14.12 1.38 -6.15
CA LYS A 33 -13.37 1.84 -4.97
C LYS A 33 -13.79 1.13 -3.68
N ASP A 34 -15.06 0.75 -3.59
CA ASP A 34 -15.64 0.10 -2.40
C ASP A 34 -15.46 -1.42 -2.39
N ALA A 35 -14.73 -1.97 -3.38
CA ALA A 35 -14.45 -3.40 -3.41
C ALA A 35 -13.64 -3.82 -2.17
N PRO A 36 -13.98 -4.97 -1.55
CA PRO A 36 -13.30 -5.44 -0.36
C PRO A 36 -11.84 -5.79 -0.66
N LEU A 37 -10.95 -5.41 0.25
CA LEU A 37 -9.53 -5.75 0.25
C LEU A 37 -9.19 -6.43 1.57
N ALA A 38 -8.88 -7.72 1.52
CA ALA A 38 -8.54 -8.53 2.69
C ALA A 38 -7.65 -9.71 2.32
N TYR A 39 -6.83 -10.15 3.27
CA TYR A 39 -6.26 -11.50 3.22
C TYR A 39 -7.28 -12.52 3.75
N PRO A 40 -7.25 -13.78 3.28
CA PRO A 40 -8.04 -14.84 3.89
C PRO A 40 -7.56 -15.11 5.33
N GLU A 41 -8.49 -15.48 6.21
CA GLU A 41 -8.20 -15.95 7.58
C GLU A 41 -7.31 -15.01 8.42
N THR A 42 -7.46 -13.68 8.25
CA THR A 42 -6.80 -12.69 9.12
C THR A 42 -7.82 -11.74 9.76
N ALA A 43 -7.59 -11.42 11.04
CA ALA A 43 -8.31 -10.38 11.75
C ALA A 43 -7.59 -9.01 11.72
N TYR A 44 -6.41 -8.93 11.11
CA TYR A 44 -5.51 -7.77 11.14
C TYR A 44 -5.48 -6.98 9.83
N GLU A 45 -6.54 -7.05 9.03
CA GLU A 45 -6.66 -6.36 7.74
C GLU A 45 -5.41 -6.52 6.85
N LEU A 46 -4.60 -5.45 6.74
CA LEU A 46 -3.24 -5.47 6.23
C LEU A 46 -2.27 -5.36 7.41
N PRO A 47 -1.68 -6.47 7.89
CA PRO A 47 -1.00 -6.52 9.19
C PRO A 47 0.13 -5.50 9.37
N VAL A 48 0.91 -5.24 8.31
CA VAL A 48 2.02 -4.27 8.36
C VAL A 48 1.50 -2.84 8.49
N VAL A 49 0.43 -2.50 7.78
CA VAL A 49 -0.18 -1.17 7.84
C VAL A 49 -0.81 -0.97 9.21
N PHE A 50 -1.64 -1.92 9.63
CA PHE A 50 -2.33 -1.87 10.90
C PHE A 50 -1.34 -1.79 12.06
N GLY A 51 -0.32 -2.66 12.07
CA GLY A 51 0.69 -2.69 13.14
C GLY A 51 1.57 -1.44 13.23
N LEU A 52 1.77 -0.69 12.14
CA LEU A 52 2.61 0.52 12.13
C LEU A 52 1.83 1.82 12.30
N THR A 53 0.56 1.85 11.89
CA THR A 53 -0.20 3.11 11.75
C THR A 53 -1.56 3.09 12.44
N ASP A 54 -2.05 1.93 12.89
CA ASP A 54 -3.41 1.71 13.38
C ASP A 54 -4.51 2.02 12.33
N ILE A 55 -4.12 2.20 11.06
CA ILE A 55 -5.07 2.39 9.95
C ILE A 55 -5.68 1.05 9.57
N ARG A 56 -7.01 0.98 9.67
CA ARG A 56 -7.80 -0.18 9.25
C ARG A 56 -8.11 -0.09 7.76
N VAL A 57 -7.77 -1.13 7.00
CA VAL A 57 -7.97 -1.18 5.54
C VAL A 57 -8.92 -2.32 5.20
N SER A 58 -10.13 -2.00 4.77
CA SER A 58 -11.12 -3.00 4.35
C SER A 58 -11.55 -2.86 2.89
N THR A 59 -11.26 -1.72 2.25
CA THR A 59 -11.60 -1.45 0.85
C THR A 59 -10.40 -0.97 0.04
N LEU A 60 -10.52 -0.99 -1.29
CA LEU A 60 -9.52 -0.36 -2.18
C LEU A 60 -9.42 1.16 -1.96
N ALA A 61 -10.50 1.84 -1.54
CA ALA A 61 -10.45 3.25 -1.17
C ALA A 61 -9.59 3.49 0.08
N ASP A 62 -9.71 2.62 1.10
CA ASP A 62 -8.93 2.76 2.34
C ASP A 62 -7.44 2.54 2.09
N ALA A 63 -7.08 1.63 1.20
CA ALA A 63 -5.69 1.42 0.80
C ALA A 63 -5.05 2.68 0.19
N GLY A 64 -5.85 3.58 -0.39
CA GLY A 64 -5.38 4.88 -0.88
C GLY A 64 -4.85 5.76 0.24
N LYS A 65 -5.52 5.78 1.41
CA LYS A 65 -5.14 6.57 2.60
C LYS A 65 -3.78 6.18 3.18
N VAL A 66 -3.31 4.98 2.86
CA VAL A 66 -2.02 4.44 3.32
C VAL A 66 -0.86 4.89 2.43
N LEU A 67 -1.15 5.16 1.15
CA LEU A 67 -0.13 5.52 0.16
C LEU A 67 0.13 7.02 0.06
N ASP A 68 -0.78 7.85 0.59
CA ASP A 68 -0.72 9.32 0.65
C ASP A 68 -0.02 9.81 1.91
#